data_AF-A0A0R3TZ62-F1
#
_entry.id   AF-A0A0R3TZ62-F1
#
_cell.length_a   1.000
_cell.length_b   1.000
_cell.length_c   1.000
_cell.angle_alpha   90.00
_cell.angle_beta   90.00
_cell.angle_gamma   90.00
#
_symmetry.space_group_name_H-M   'P 1'
#
loop_
_entity.id
_entity.type
_entity.pdbx_description
1 polymer ?
#
loop_
_entity_poly.entity_id
_entity_poly.type
_entity_poly.pdbx_seq_one_letter_code
_entity_poly.pdbx_strand_id
1 'polypeptide(L)'
;MRQSFLLSPKGLSLAPSTSSILVSGKQLTIGTVQGPEVGVNKPMNPRELCDLLQDTVYHVDPLQMSLQQELILYVAALLNKDRSLFKNIAIIRLGWFLEAMKLHLEAEESRAAGDQEEDLKIETQSLNEANVAEARSLGACRLQSLSPSNLKSLLYRTLCSDNLIHTSSRDRQKRCMTSESRKESPPSKEETRSSVDVLYQRQLDGCLGRVPNTFYESVYHILERSPCGILVMNNLLHQNPTLTDMTPHDLNLVGEVERLLRGITDPAYRSLFVETVMVIAVILERNQELSFTEVVDVRLVIQNAIKDFAITHRIASDEAKDTKLAVPKKPSRRRLSWPENVAVTDNWEAYSRFASTPANIRLGTTSFLAKASIALLLHGTINLSDVSKEACCVS
;
A
#
# COMPACT_ATOMS: atom_id res chain seq x y z
N MET A 1 -16.73 -25.95 -10.10
CA MET A 1 -16.71 -26.60 -8.77
C MET A 1 -16.87 -25.63 -7.58
N ARG A 2 -16.76 -24.30 -7.74
CA ARG A 2 -16.96 -23.33 -6.63
C ARG A 2 -18.40 -22.81 -6.45
N GLN A 3 -19.27 -22.90 -7.47
CA GLN A 3 -20.69 -22.51 -7.34
C GLN A 3 -21.47 -23.36 -6.32
N SER A 4 -21.08 -24.61 -6.08
CA SER A 4 -21.70 -25.48 -5.06
C SER A 4 -21.34 -25.11 -3.62
N PHE A 5 -20.54 -24.06 -3.39
CA PHE A 5 -20.10 -23.62 -2.07
C PHE A 5 -21.15 -22.76 -1.33
N LEU A 6 -22.04 -22.12 -2.09
CA LEU A 6 -23.08 -21.19 -1.61
C LEU A 6 -24.10 -21.82 -0.66
N LEU A 7 -24.21 -23.15 -0.61
CA LEU A 7 -25.21 -23.89 0.20
C LEU A 7 -24.58 -24.89 1.18
N SER A 8 -23.27 -24.86 1.39
CA SER A 8 -22.59 -25.82 2.28
C SER A 8 -22.63 -25.39 3.76
N PRO A 9 -22.48 -26.32 4.73
CA PRO A 9 -22.40 -26.02 6.17
C PRO A 9 -21.28 -25.03 6.58
N LYS A 10 -20.44 -24.58 5.63
CA LYS A 10 -19.44 -23.53 5.83
C LYS A 10 -20.01 -22.12 5.97
N GLY A 11 -21.25 -21.86 5.52
CA GLY A 11 -21.93 -20.58 5.78
C GLY A 11 -22.08 -20.29 7.28
N LEU A 12 -22.27 -21.35 8.10
CA LEU A 12 -22.28 -21.27 9.56
C LEU A 12 -20.90 -20.95 10.16
N SER A 13 -19.81 -21.24 9.43
CA SER A 13 -18.44 -20.99 9.87
C SER A 13 -17.95 -19.58 9.52
N LEU A 14 -18.65 -18.83 8.67
CA LEU A 14 -18.25 -17.48 8.28
C LEU A 14 -18.52 -16.45 9.39
N ALA A 15 -19.68 -16.52 10.04
CA ALA A 15 -20.02 -15.60 11.13
C ALA A 15 -19.06 -15.74 12.33
N PRO A 16 -18.76 -16.95 12.86
CA PRO A 16 -17.73 -17.13 13.89
C PRO A 16 -16.34 -16.64 13.45
N SER A 17 -15.96 -16.85 12.19
CA SER A 17 -14.67 -16.41 11.66
C SER A 17 -14.59 -14.88 11.59
N THR A 18 -15.66 -14.23 11.16
CA THR A 18 -15.78 -12.77 11.13
C THR A 18 -15.70 -12.21 12.56
N SER A 19 -16.42 -12.80 13.51
CA SER A 19 -16.31 -12.44 14.92
C SER A 19 -14.89 -12.63 15.47
N SER A 20 -14.19 -13.70 15.08
CA SER A 20 -12.80 -13.94 15.48
C SER A 20 -11.85 -12.85 14.97
N ILE A 21 -12.08 -12.31 13.78
CA ILE A 21 -11.32 -11.19 13.22
C ILE A 21 -11.57 -9.93 14.05
N LEU A 22 -12.83 -9.61 14.32
CA LEU A 22 -13.23 -8.43 15.10
C LEU A 22 -12.68 -8.47 16.54
N VAL A 23 -12.79 -9.61 17.22
CA VAL A 23 -12.26 -9.82 18.57
C VAL A 23 -10.73 -9.72 18.61
N SER A 24 -10.05 -9.94 17.48
CA SER A 24 -8.60 -9.72 17.37
C SER A 24 -8.20 -8.25 17.21
N GLY A 25 -9.15 -7.31 17.31
CA GLY A 25 -8.90 -5.88 17.19
C GLY A 25 -8.61 -5.45 15.74
N LYS A 26 -9.21 -6.15 14.77
CA LYS A 26 -9.11 -5.84 13.34
C LYS A 26 -10.50 -5.54 12.81
N GLN A 27 -10.61 -4.58 11.91
CA GLN A 27 -11.86 -4.37 11.16
C GLN A 27 -11.79 -5.13 9.83
N LEU A 28 -12.94 -5.41 9.24
CA LEU A 28 -13.06 -6.12 7.98
C LEU A 28 -13.88 -5.28 7.00
N THR A 29 -13.54 -5.27 5.72
CA THR A 29 -14.42 -4.74 4.69
C THR A 29 -14.65 -5.76 3.58
N ILE A 30 -15.88 -5.77 3.07
CA ILE A 30 -16.35 -6.65 2.01
C ILE A 30 -16.70 -5.79 0.81
N GLY A 31 -16.21 -6.18 -0.36
CA GLY A 31 -16.37 -5.40 -1.59
C GLY A 31 -15.33 -5.75 -2.62
N THR A 32 -15.52 -5.23 -3.83
CA THR A 32 -14.55 -5.37 -4.93
C THR A 32 -13.80 -4.06 -5.14
N VAL A 33 -12.64 -4.12 -5.77
CA VAL A 33 -11.79 -2.94 -6.03
C VAL A 33 -12.49 -1.89 -6.90
N GLN A 34 -13.33 -2.35 -7.84
CA GLN A 34 -14.09 -1.52 -8.78
C GLN A 34 -15.51 -1.23 -8.29
N GLY A 35 -15.92 -1.79 -7.15
CA GLY A 35 -17.27 -1.72 -6.64
C GLY A 35 -17.35 -1.05 -5.26
N PRO A 36 -18.54 -1.08 -4.64
CA PRO A 36 -18.70 -0.56 -3.28
C PRO A 36 -17.93 -1.43 -2.29
N GLU A 37 -17.40 -0.78 -1.26
CA GLU A 37 -16.73 -1.43 -0.13
C GLU A 37 -17.47 -1.10 1.17
N VAL A 38 -17.97 -2.14 1.85
CA VAL A 38 -18.77 -2.02 3.06
C VAL A 38 -17.99 -2.55 4.26
N GLY A 39 -17.94 -1.75 5.33
CA GLY A 39 -17.30 -2.12 6.58
C GLY A 39 -18.15 -3.05 7.42
N VAL A 40 -17.53 -4.13 7.90
CA VAL A 40 -18.06 -5.03 8.92
C VAL A 40 -17.35 -4.67 10.22
N ASN A 41 -18.04 -3.87 11.05
CA ASN A 41 -17.53 -3.37 12.33
C ASN A 41 -18.17 -4.04 13.55
N LYS A 42 -19.18 -4.89 13.33
CA LYS A 42 -19.88 -5.66 14.36
C LYS A 42 -20.09 -7.08 13.89
N PRO A 43 -20.19 -8.06 14.81
CA PRO A 43 -20.62 -9.41 14.47
C PRO A 43 -21.96 -9.37 13.74
N MET A 44 -22.03 -10.08 12.62
CA MET A 44 -23.24 -10.24 11.82
C MET A 44 -23.69 -11.70 11.88
N ASN A 45 -24.99 -11.94 11.77
CA ASN A 45 -25.47 -13.31 11.65
C ASN A 45 -25.16 -13.87 10.23
N PRO A 46 -25.18 -15.20 10.03
CA PRO A 46 -24.83 -15.79 8.74
C PRO A 46 -25.67 -15.29 7.55
N ARG A 47 -26.95 -14.97 7.76
CA ARG A 47 -27.84 -14.48 6.68
C ARG A 47 -27.44 -13.07 6.26
N GLU A 48 -27.31 -12.15 7.22
CA GLU A 48 -26.84 -10.78 6.97
C GLU A 48 -25.49 -10.75 6.25
N LEU A 49 -24.56 -11.62 6.63
CA LEU A 49 -23.26 -11.72 5.98
C LEU A 49 -23.36 -12.25 4.54
N CYS A 50 -24.24 -13.22 4.29
CA CYS A 50 -24.50 -13.73 2.95
C CYS A 50 -25.15 -12.67 2.06
N ASP A 51 -26.15 -11.96 2.56
CA ASP A 51 -26.84 -10.88 1.85
C ASP A 51 -25.84 -9.77 1.51
N LEU A 52 -25.01 -9.36 2.48
CA LEU A 52 -23.95 -8.38 2.27
C LEU A 52 -22.98 -8.80 1.15
N LEU A 53 -22.53 -10.06 1.13
CA LEU A 53 -21.65 -10.59 0.08
C LEU A 53 -22.33 -10.62 -1.29
N GLN A 54 -23.63 -10.92 -1.35
CA GLN A 54 -24.39 -10.92 -2.59
C GLN A 54 -24.54 -9.49 -3.13
N ASP A 55 -25.00 -8.56 -2.29
CA ASP A 55 -25.29 -7.19 -2.68
C ASP A 55 -24.01 -6.43 -3.11
N THR A 56 -22.88 -6.66 -2.45
CA THR A 56 -21.64 -5.89 -2.67
C THR A 56 -20.68 -6.53 -3.66
N VAL A 57 -20.59 -7.86 -3.70
CA VAL A 57 -19.54 -8.57 -4.47
C VAL A 57 -20.13 -9.30 -5.67
N TYR A 58 -21.24 -10.03 -5.49
CA TYR A 58 -21.75 -10.94 -6.53
C TYR A 58 -22.14 -10.22 -7.82
N HIS A 59 -22.75 -9.03 -7.71
CA HIS A 59 -23.15 -8.24 -8.88
C HIS A 59 -21.97 -7.70 -9.70
N VAL A 60 -20.79 -7.53 -9.08
CA VAL A 60 -19.59 -7.05 -9.77
C VAL A 60 -18.75 -8.22 -10.29
N ASP A 61 -18.48 -9.20 -9.43
CA ASP A 61 -17.70 -10.39 -9.76
C ASP A 61 -18.15 -11.59 -8.91
N PRO A 62 -19.00 -12.48 -9.48
CA PRO A 62 -19.48 -13.67 -8.78
C PRO A 62 -18.37 -14.59 -8.29
N LEU A 63 -17.22 -14.60 -8.95
CA LEU A 63 -16.09 -15.47 -8.59
C LEU A 63 -15.38 -14.94 -7.35
N GLN A 64 -15.27 -13.61 -7.21
CA GLN A 64 -14.72 -12.97 -6.01
C GLN A 64 -15.54 -13.27 -4.76
N MET A 65 -16.85 -13.43 -4.86
CA MET A 65 -17.69 -13.79 -3.71
C MET A 65 -17.19 -15.08 -3.05
N SER A 66 -16.95 -16.13 -3.85
CA SER A 66 -16.44 -17.42 -3.33
C SER A 66 -15.04 -17.29 -2.74
N LEU A 67 -14.16 -16.50 -3.37
CA LEU A 67 -12.80 -16.26 -2.89
C LEU A 67 -12.79 -15.47 -1.58
N GLN A 68 -13.66 -14.45 -1.43
CA GLN A 68 -13.75 -13.67 -0.20
C GLN A 68 -14.28 -14.49 0.97
N GLN A 69 -15.21 -15.43 0.73
CA GLN A 69 -15.66 -16.38 1.76
C GLN A 69 -14.50 -17.28 2.25
N GLU A 70 -13.72 -17.86 1.33
CA GLU A 70 -12.54 -18.65 1.70
C GLU A 70 -11.49 -17.79 2.44
N LEU A 71 -11.30 -16.56 1.97
CA LEU A 71 -10.35 -15.61 2.56
C LEU A 71 -10.72 -15.25 4.00
N ILE A 72 -12.00 -15.02 4.32
CA ILE A 72 -12.47 -14.79 5.70
C ILE A 72 -12.05 -15.95 6.62
N LEU A 73 -12.25 -17.19 6.19
CA LEU A 73 -11.87 -18.38 6.96
C LEU A 73 -10.36 -18.45 7.18
N TYR A 74 -9.57 -18.16 6.15
CA TYR A 74 -8.10 -18.22 6.25
C TYR A 74 -7.52 -17.09 7.06
N VAL A 75 -8.03 -15.87 6.92
CA VAL A 75 -7.62 -14.72 7.72
C VAL A 75 -7.91 -14.99 9.20
N ALA A 76 -9.10 -15.46 9.55
CA ALA A 76 -9.44 -15.84 10.92
C ALA A 76 -8.50 -16.94 11.47
N ALA A 77 -8.25 -17.98 10.68
CA ALA A 77 -7.35 -19.06 11.07
C ALA A 77 -5.88 -18.60 11.24
N LEU A 78 -5.41 -17.67 10.40
CA LEU A 78 -4.07 -17.09 10.50
C LEU A 78 -3.95 -16.16 11.71
N LEU A 79 -4.94 -15.30 11.97
CA LEU A 79 -4.98 -14.43 13.16
C LEU A 79 -4.95 -15.22 14.47
N ASN A 80 -5.67 -16.35 14.51
CA ASN A 80 -5.68 -17.24 15.67
C ASN A 80 -4.35 -17.98 15.87
N LYS A 81 -3.58 -18.19 14.78
CA LYS A 81 -2.28 -18.84 14.83
C LYS A 81 -1.14 -17.87 15.14
N ASP A 82 -1.11 -16.73 14.48
CA ASP A 82 -0.06 -15.73 14.57
C ASP A 82 -0.60 -14.33 14.21
N ARG A 83 -0.83 -13.51 15.24
CA ARG A 83 -1.31 -12.13 15.08
C ARG A 83 -0.27 -11.20 14.45
N SER A 84 1.02 -11.54 14.51
CA SER A 84 2.10 -10.69 14.00
C SER A 84 2.06 -10.56 12.48
N LEU A 85 1.48 -11.53 11.77
CA LEU A 85 1.26 -11.49 10.32
C LEU A 85 0.41 -10.30 9.85
N PHE A 86 -0.44 -9.79 10.74
CA PHE A 86 -1.34 -8.66 10.51
C PHE A 86 -0.91 -7.43 11.30
N LYS A 87 0.34 -7.39 11.77
CA LYS A 87 0.94 -6.17 12.31
C LYS A 87 0.81 -5.08 11.24
N ASN A 88 0.59 -3.83 11.67
CA ASN A 88 0.54 -2.67 10.78
C ASN A 88 -0.63 -2.67 9.75
N ILE A 89 -1.58 -3.59 9.90
CA ILE A 89 -2.83 -3.63 9.13
C ILE A 89 -3.98 -3.40 10.11
N ALA A 90 -4.64 -2.25 10.06
CA ALA A 90 -5.78 -1.95 10.92
C ALA A 90 -7.08 -2.57 10.39
N ILE A 91 -7.30 -2.47 9.08
CA ILE A 91 -8.51 -2.91 8.38
C ILE A 91 -8.14 -3.91 7.29
N ILE A 92 -8.72 -5.10 7.36
CA ILE A 92 -8.55 -6.14 6.33
C ILE A 92 -9.58 -5.87 5.23
N ARG A 93 -9.10 -5.37 4.09
CA ARG A 93 -9.94 -5.07 2.93
C ARG A 93 -9.94 -6.25 1.98
N LEU A 94 -10.99 -7.08 1.99
CA LEU A 94 -10.96 -8.38 1.31
C LEU A 94 -10.71 -8.27 -0.20
N GLY A 95 -11.35 -7.32 -0.88
CA GLY A 95 -11.12 -7.08 -2.31
C GLY A 95 -9.66 -6.74 -2.63
N TRP A 96 -9.02 -5.89 -1.81
CA TRP A 96 -7.63 -5.50 -1.99
C TRP A 96 -6.63 -6.57 -1.56
N PHE A 97 -6.96 -7.40 -0.57
CA PHE A 97 -6.19 -8.59 -0.23
C PHE A 97 -6.14 -9.58 -1.42
N LEU A 98 -7.26 -9.75 -2.13
CA LEU A 98 -7.25 -10.56 -3.35
C LEU A 98 -6.34 -9.95 -4.43
N GLU A 99 -6.33 -8.63 -4.61
CA GLU A 99 -5.38 -7.97 -5.52
C GLU A 99 -3.93 -8.11 -5.08
N ALA A 100 -3.64 -8.04 -3.78
CA ALA A 100 -2.31 -8.31 -3.24
C ALA A 100 -1.85 -9.74 -3.58
N MET A 101 -2.75 -10.72 -3.45
CA MET A 101 -2.46 -12.11 -3.79
C MET A 101 -2.25 -12.31 -5.30
N LYS A 102 -3.02 -11.62 -6.15
CA LYS A 102 -2.79 -11.61 -7.62
C LYS A 102 -1.43 -11.01 -7.97
N LEU A 103 -1.11 -9.86 -7.36
CA LEU A 103 0.18 -9.17 -7.53
C LEU A 103 1.35 -10.07 -7.13
N HIS A 104 1.22 -10.79 -6.01
CA HIS A 104 2.24 -11.72 -5.54
C HIS A 104 2.45 -12.89 -6.52
N LEU A 105 1.38 -13.50 -7.02
CA LEU A 105 1.46 -14.59 -8.00
C LEU A 105 2.20 -14.16 -9.28
N GLU A 106 1.86 -12.98 -9.81
CA GLU A 106 2.50 -12.47 -11.02
C GLU A 106 3.99 -12.17 -10.81
N ALA A 107 4.37 -11.70 -9.62
CA ALA A 107 5.77 -11.52 -9.26
C ALA A 107 6.51 -12.86 -9.15
N GLU A 108 5.87 -13.91 -8.62
CA GLU A 108 6.45 -15.27 -8.59
C GLU A 108 6.63 -15.83 -10.01
N GLU A 109 5.66 -15.63 -10.90
CA GLU A 109 5.72 -16.07 -12.29
C GLU A 109 6.80 -15.35 -13.09
N SER A 110 6.92 -14.03 -12.90
CA SER A 110 7.95 -13.23 -13.56
C SER A 110 9.36 -13.64 -13.14
N ARG A 111 9.54 -14.03 -11.87
CA ARG A 111 10.81 -14.57 -11.36
C ARG A 111 11.12 -15.95 -11.94
N ALA A 112 10.14 -16.84 -11.97
CA ALA A 112 10.30 -18.18 -12.52
C ALA A 112 10.58 -18.17 -14.04
N ALA A 113 10.07 -17.18 -14.78
CA ALA A 113 10.39 -16.98 -16.19
C ALA A 113 11.83 -16.47 -16.39
N GLY A 114 12.29 -15.53 -15.54
CA GLY A 114 13.67 -15.01 -15.59
C GLY A 114 14.73 -16.07 -15.30
N ASP A 115 14.43 -17.03 -14.41
CA ASP A 115 15.31 -18.16 -14.12
C ASP A 115 15.46 -19.14 -15.32
N GLN A 116 14.48 -19.18 -16.24
CA GLN A 116 14.54 -20.00 -17.46
C GLN A 116 15.23 -19.28 -18.64
N GLU A 117 15.27 -17.96 -18.63
CA GLU A 117 15.86 -17.13 -19.69
C GLU A 117 17.39 -17.03 -19.56
N GLU A 118 17.95 -17.29 -18.37
CA GLU A 118 19.40 -17.43 -18.16
C GLU A 118 20.00 -18.66 -18.87
N ASP A 119 19.20 -19.70 -19.14
CA ASP A 119 19.64 -20.92 -19.84
C ASP A 119 19.57 -20.82 -21.37
N LEU A 120 18.93 -19.80 -21.93
CA LEU A 120 18.68 -19.65 -23.38
C LEU A 120 19.08 -18.27 -23.92
N LYS A 121 20.26 -17.76 -23.53
CA LYS A 121 20.86 -16.56 -24.16
C LYS A 121 21.51 -16.89 -25.52
N ILE A 122 20.71 -17.25 -26.54
CA ILE A 122 21.05 -17.01 -27.94
C ILE A 122 19.79 -16.50 -28.66
N GLU A 123 19.83 -15.21 -29.01
CA GLU A 123 18.89 -14.48 -29.90
C GLU A 123 17.44 -14.41 -29.37
N THR A 124 16.96 -13.28 -28.85
CA THR A 124 16.50 -12.19 -29.71
C THR A 124 16.21 -10.91 -28.91
N GLN A 125 16.60 -9.77 -29.48
CA GLN A 125 16.18 -8.44 -29.08
C GLN A 125 14.72 -8.19 -29.51
N SER A 126 13.81 -8.05 -28.55
CA SER A 126 12.74 -7.02 -28.46
C SER A 126 11.62 -7.53 -27.54
N LEU A 127 11.60 -7.06 -26.30
CA LEU A 127 10.51 -7.35 -25.37
C LEU A 127 9.27 -6.54 -25.77
N ASN A 128 8.26 -7.21 -26.32
CA ASN A 128 7.00 -6.60 -26.76
C ASN A 128 6.03 -6.33 -25.59
N GLU A 129 5.33 -5.19 -25.66
CA GLU A 129 4.35 -4.70 -24.67
C GLU A 129 3.12 -5.63 -24.49
N ALA A 130 2.89 -6.57 -25.41
CA ALA A 130 1.77 -7.52 -25.37
C ALA A 130 1.88 -8.56 -24.24
N ASN A 131 3.08 -9.04 -23.92
CA ASN A 131 3.29 -10.12 -22.94
C ASN A 131 2.98 -9.68 -21.50
N VAL A 132 3.10 -8.38 -21.19
CA VAL A 132 2.86 -7.85 -19.83
C VAL A 132 1.37 -7.68 -19.55
N ALA A 133 0.55 -7.39 -20.57
CA ALA A 133 -0.90 -7.38 -20.43
C ALA A 133 -1.46 -8.80 -20.26
N GLU A 134 -0.85 -9.78 -20.93
CA GLU A 134 -1.21 -11.20 -20.84
C GLU A 134 -0.86 -11.77 -19.45
N ALA A 135 0.34 -11.47 -18.91
CA ALA A 135 0.73 -11.82 -17.54
C ALA A 135 -0.23 -11.29 -16.46
N ARG A 136 -0.75 -10.06 -16.64
CA ARG A 136 -1.72 -9.43 -15.72
C ARG A 136 -3.12 -10.06 -15.76
N SER A 137 -3.48 -10.70 -16.87
CA SER A 137 -4.72 -11.48 -17.00
C SER A 137 -4.55 -12.90 -16.43
N LEU A 138 -3.34 -13.46 -16.52
CA LEU A 138 -3.00 -14.80 -16.04
C LEU A 138 -3.07 -14.93 -14.50
N GLY A 139 -2.61 -13.94 -13.74
CA GLY A 139 -2.65 -13.96 -12.27
C GLY A 139 -4.08 -14.05 -11.70
N ALA A 140 -5.02 -13.33 -12.29
CA ALA A 140 -6.44 -13.39 -11.91
C ALA A 140 -7.07 -14.76 -12.24
N CYS A 141 -6.79 -15.30 -13.43
CA CYS A 141 -7.26 -16.63 -13.84
C CYS A 141 -6.67 -17.75 -12.96
N ARG A 142 -5.39 -17.64 -12.59
CA ARG A 142 -4.71 -18.65 -11.77
C ARG A 142 -5.16 -18.65 -10.32
N LEU A 143 -5.36 -17.48 -9.72
CA LEU A 143 -5.92 -17.39 -8.36
C LEU A 143 -7.24 -18.15 -8.25
N GLN A 144 -8.07 -18.07 -9.30
CA GLN A 144 -9.34 -18.77 -9.39
C GLN A 144 -9.20 -20.28 -9.56
N SER A 145 -8.11 -20.79 -10.12
CA SER A 145 -7.86 -22.23 -10.26
C SER A 145 -7.14 -22.87 -9.07
N LEU A 146 -6.63 -22.08 -8.11
CA LEU A 146 -5.89 -22.63 -6.97
C LEU A 146 -6.78 -23.52 -6.07
N SER A 147 -6.19 -24.60 -5.55
CA SER A 147 -6.79 -25.38 -4.49
C SER A 147 -6.88 -24.58 -3.18
N PRO A 148 -7.79 -24.93 -2.25
CA PRO A 148 -7.90 -24.30 -0.93
C PRO A 148 -6.57 -24.21 -0.16
N SER A 149 -5.74 -25.27 -0.22
CA SER A 149 -4.42 -25.29 0.43
C SER A 149 -3.44 -24.30 -0.19
N ASN A 150 -3.44 -24.19 -1.52
CA ASN A 150 -2.55 -23.29 -2.25
C ASN A 150 -3.00 -21.83 -2.07
N LEU A 151 -4.30 -21.57 -1.99
CA LEU A 151 -4.84 -20.25 -1.70
C LEU A 151 -4.43 -19.78 -0.30
N LYS A 152 -4.55 -20.65 0.72
CA LYS A 152 -4.07 -20.38 2.08
C LYS A 152 -2.55 -20.15 2.13
N SER A 153 -1.77 -20.97 1.42
CA SER A 153 -0.31 -20.82 1.34
C SER A 153 0.10 -19.51 0.66
N LEU A 154 -0.60 -19.13 -0.42
CA LEU A 154 -0.40 -17.87 -1.11
C LEU A 154 -0.69 -16.67 -0.20
N LEU A 155 -1.80 -16.69 0.53
CA LEU A 155 -2.13 -15.62 1.49
C LEU A 155 -1.01 -15.45 2.52
N TYR A 156 -0.55 -16.56 3.09
CA TYR A 156 0.55 -16.54 4.07
C TYR A 156 1.82 -15.92 3.47
N ARG A 157 2.25 -16.33 2.26
CA ARG A 157 3.43 -15.77 1.57
C ARG A 157 3.27 -14.30 1.21
N THR A 158 2.06 -13.91 0.77
CA THR A 158 1.70 -12.51 0.48
C THR A 158 1.87 -11.65 1.74
N LEU A 159 1.41 -12.15 2.90
CA LEU A 159 1.57 -11.46 4.17
C LEU A 159 3.03 -11.47 4.68
N CYS A 160 3.83 -12.50 4.42
CA CYS A 160 5.22 -12.56 4.87
C CYS A 160 6.22 -11.76 4.02
N SER A 161 5.78 -11.13 2.93
CA SER A 161 6.67 -10.45 1.98
C SER A 161 7.41 -9.23 2.55
N ASP A 162 7.02 -8.71 3.73
CA ASP A 162 7.66 -7.57 4.42
C ASP A 162 9.12 -7.82 4.85
N ASN A 163 9.58 -9.07 4.88
CA ASN A 163 10.85 -9.44 5.52
C ASN A 163 12.12 -9.17 4.68
N LEU A 164 12.04 -8.41 3.58
CA LEU A 164 13.20 -8.13 2.71
C LEU A 164 13.88 -6.77 2.95
N ILE A 165 13.28 -5.86 3.73
CA ILE A 165 13.79 -4.48 3.87
C ILE A 165 14.52 -4.25 5.21
N HIS A 166 14.27 -5.07 6.23
CA HIS A 166 14.88 -4.89 7.56
C HIS A 166 15.30 -6.21 8.22
N THR A 167 16.22 -6.97 7.61
CA THR A 167 17.15 -7.76 8.41
C THR A 167 18.54 -7.70 7.79
N SER A 168 19.39 -6.87 8.40
CA SER A 168 20.81 -7.16 8.42
C SER A 168 20.98 -8.61 8.89
N SER A 169 21.55 -9.43 8.02
CA SER A 169 22.35 -10.62 8.31
C SER A 169 22.36 -11.04 9.79
N ARG A 170 21.52 -12.02 10.14
CA ARG A 170 21.63 -12.98 11.26
C ARG A 170 20.23 -13.55 11.57
N ASP A 171 19.75 -14.51 10.78
CA ASP A 171 18.86 -15.58 11.30
C ASP A 171 18.37 -16.61 10.27
N ARG A 172 18.87 -16.61 9.03
CA ARG A 172 18.53 -17.68 8.07
C ARG A 172 19.29 -19.01 8.27
N GLN A 173 20.09 -19.16 9.32
CA GLN A 173 20.82 -20.41 9.57
C GLN A 173 20.55 -20.97 10.97
N LYS A 174 19.34 -21.45 11.22
CA LYS A 174 19.10 -22.44 12.29
C LYS A 174 17.94 -23.36 11.93
N ARG A 175 18.22 -24.29 11.01
CA ARG A 175 17.62 -25.64 10.94
C ARG A 175 18.31 -26.46 9.84
N CYS A 176 19.46 -27.06 10.18
CA CYS A 176 19.75 -28.47 9.93
C CYS A 176 21.12 -28.80 10.58
N MET A 177 21.14 -29.80 11.46
CA MET A 177 22.38 -30.37 11.98
C MET A 177 22.92 -31.37 10.95
N THR A 178 24.22 -31.31 10.62
CA THR A 178 25.22 -32.37 10.89
C THR A 178 26.58 -32.03 10.25
N SER A 179 27.64 -32.36 10.99
CA SER A 179 29.07 -32.54 10.63
C SER A 179 29.96 -31.35 10.25
N GLU A 180 31.03 -31.25 11.04
CA GLU A 180 32.19 -30.36 10.95
C GLU A 180 33.06 -30.61 9.70
N SER A 181 33.64 -29.55 9.14
CA SER A 181 35.08 -29.46 8.85
C SER A 181 35.49 -28.09 8.30
N ARG A 182 36.65 -27.62 8.77
CA ARG A 182 37.34 -26.34 8.47
C ARG A 182 37.65 -26.11 6.98
N LYS A 183 37.65 -24.83 6.56
CA LYS A 183 38.80 -24.12 5.94
C LYS A 183 38.48 -22.63 5.70
N GLU A 184 39.34 -21.76 6.19
CA GLU A 184 39.35 -20.31 5.94
C GLU A 184 39.96 -20.00 4.55
N SER A 185 39.36 -19.07 3.81
CA SER A 185 39.98 -18.38 2.65
C SER A 185 39.27 -17.02 2.37
N PRO A 186 39.95 -16.06 1.70
CA PRO A 186 39.79 -14.61 1.90
C PRO A 186 38.69 -13.95 1.03
N PRO A 187 38.30 -12.68 1.29
CA PRO A 187 37.09 -12.10 0.71
C PRO A 187 37.34 -11.66 -0.73
N SER A 188 36.52 -12.14 -1.66
CA SER A 188 36.49 -11.58 -3.01
C SER A 188 35.06 -11.45 -3.52
N LYS A 189 34.80 -10.25 -4.04
CA LYS A 189 33.68 -9.80 -4.88
C LYS A 189 32.38 -9.49 -4.13
N GLU A 190 32.11 -8.18 -4.07
CA GLU A 190 30.81 -7.60 -3.72
C GLU A 190 29.70 -8.33 -4.48
N GLU A 191 28.92 -9.12 -3.73
CA GLU A 191 27.71 -9.76 -4.21
C GLU A 191 26.73 -8.67 -4.64
N THR A 192 26.34 -8.72 -5.91
CA THR A 192 25.22 -7.97 -6.49
C THR A 192 23.97 -8.22 -5.66
N ARG A 193 23.70 -7.35 -4.68
CA ARG A 193 22.48 -7.40 -3.87
C ARG A 193 21.30 -7.40 -4.84
N SER A 194 20.47 -8.44 -4.81
CA SER A 194 19.19 -8.47 -5.50
C SER A 194 18.42 -7.20 -5.12
N SER A 195 18.32 -6.24 -6.04
CA SER A 195 17.60 -4.99 -5.79
C SER A 195 16.15 -5.34 -5.51
N VAL A 196 15.70 -5.15 -4.27
CA VAL A 196 14.29 -5.30 -3.93
C VAL A 196 13.48 -4.42 -4.87
N ASP A 197 12.48 -4.98 -5.54
CA ASP A 197 11.58 -4.21 -6.39
C ASP A 197 10.70 -3.32 -5.50
N VAL A 198 11.14 -2.07 -5.34
CA VAL A 198 10.51 -1.04 -4.51
C VAL A 198 9.07 -0.78 -4.95
N LEU A 199 8.82 -0.78 -6.26
CA LEU A 199 7.49 -0.54 -6.80
C LEU A 199 6.54 -1.67 -6.39
N TYR A 200 6.98 -2.91 -6.56
CA TYR A 200 6.22 -4.09 -6.13
C TYR A 200 5.89 -4.02 -4.63
N GLN A 201 6.87 -3.70 -3.77
CA GLN A 201 6.62 -3.61 -2.33
C GLN A 201 5.63 -2.49 -1.99
N ARG A 202 5.77 -1.31 -2.60
CA ARG A 202 4.81 -0.20 -2.41
C ARG A 202 3.40 -0.60 -2.82
N GLN A 203 3.25 -1.27 -3.96
CA GLN A 203 1.95 -1.77 -4.44
C GLN A 203 1.37 -2.81 -3.49
N LEU A 204 2.19 -3.73 -3.00
CA LEU A 204 1.78 -4.76 -2.06
C LEU A 204 1.28 -4.14 -0.74
N ASP A 205 2.05 -3.22 -0.17
CA ASP A 205 1.71 -2.53 1.08
C ASP A 205 0.44 -1.68 0.91
N GLY A 206 0.29 -1.01 -0.24
CA GLY A 206 -0.91 -0.25 -0.58
C GLY A 206 -2.15 -1.11 -0.67
N CYS A 207 -2.07 -2.29 -1.31
CA CYS A 207 -3.16 -3.25 -1.38
C CYS A 207 -3.51 -3.82 0.01
N LEU A 208 -2.50 -4.18 0.81
CA LEU A 208 -2.72 -4.74 2.14
C LEU A 208 -3.14 -3.69 3.17
N GLY A 209 -3.03 -2.40 2.85
CA GLY A 209 -3.29 -1.31 3.78
C GLY A 209 -2.26 -1.25 4.91
N ARG A 210 -1.01 -1.63 4.62
CA ARG A 210 0.08 -1.60 5.60
C ARG A 210 0.58 -0.18 5.81
N VAL A 211 0.68 0.20 7.08
CA VAL A 211 1.19 1.51 7.48
C VAL A 211 2.15 1.38 8.66
N PRO A 212 3.13 2.28 8.85
CA PRO A 212 3.93 2.32 10.07
C PRO A 212 3.04 2.35 11.33
N ASN A 213 3.53 1.78 12.44
CA ASN A 213 2.74 1.66 13.67
C ASN A 213 2.32 3.00 14.27
N THR A 214 3.09 4.06 14.03
CA THR A 214 2.80 5.44 14.46
C THR A 214 2.02 6.24 13.42
N PHE A 215 1.59 5.65 12.30
CA PHE A 215 0.98 6.40 11.20
C PHE A 215 -0.26 7.20 11.62
N TYR A 216 -1.19 6.60 12.37
CA TYR A 216 -2.41 7.31 12.79
C TYR A 216 -2.10 8.41 13.83
N GLU A 217 -1.15 8.16 14.72
CA GLU A 217 -0.62 9.17 15.65
C GLU A 217 0.03 10.32 14.89
N SER A 218 0.80 10.03 13.84
CA SER A 218 1.39 11.03 12.94
C SER A 218 0.33 11.85 12.21
N VAL A 219 -0.77 11.25 11.74
CA VAL A 219 -1.90 12.00 11.15
C VAL A 219 -2.52 12.94 12.19
N TYR A 220 -2.74 12.46 13.41
CA TYR A 220 -3.24 13.28 14.51
C TYR A 220 -2.30 14.45 14.82
N HIS A 221 -1.00 14.18 14.91
CA HIS A 221 0.01 15.20 15.18
C HIS A 221 0.07 16.28 14.09
N ILE A 222 -0.04 15.89 12.80
CA ILE A 222 -0.15 16.87 11.71
C ILE A 222 -1.42 17.70 11.87
N LEU A 223 -2.53 17.08 12.28
CA LEU A 223 -3.81 17.74 12.45
C LEU A 223 -3.78 18.79 13.58
N GLU A 224 -3.05 18.54 14.67
CA GLU A 224 -2.78 19.53 15.73
C GLU A 224 -2.12 20.81 15.19
N ARG A 225 -1.31 20.66 14.15
CA ARG A 225 -0.56 21.75 13.49
C ARG A 225 -1.22 22.26 12.22
N SER A 226 -2.47 21.87 11.95
CA SER A 226 -3.19 22.20 10.72
C SER A 226 -4.60 22.71 11.04
N PRO A 227 -4.77 24.01 11.40
CA PRO A 227 -6.08 24.58 11.77
C PRO A 227 -7.16 24.40 10.71
N CYS A 228 -6.76 24.42 9.43
CA CYS A 228 -7.66 24.24 8.29
C CYS A 228 -7.91 22.77 7.93
N GLY A 229 -7.26 21.82 8.61
CA GLY A 229 -7.40 20.38 8.37
C GLY A 229 -6.46 19.80 7.30
N ILE A 230 -6.59 18.50 7.08
CA ILE A 230 -5.78 17.71 6.12
C ILE A 230 -6.67 17.22 4.99
N LEU A 231 -6.35 17.57 3.75
CA LEU A 231 -7.10 17.14 2.58
C LEU A 231 -6.53 15.82 2.05
N VAL A 232 -7.39 14.80 2.01
CA VAL A 232 -7.09 13.47 1.46
C VAL A 232 -7.95 13.27 0.22
N MET A 233 -7.32 13.41 -0.96
CA MET A 233 -8.02 13.46 -2.25
C MET A 233 -9.05 14.60 -2.26
N ASN A 234 -10.34 14.26 -2.18
CA ASN A 234 -11.44 15.22 -2.19
C ASN A 234 -12.15 15.33 -0.83
N ASN A 235 -11.62 14.67 0.21
CA ASN A 235 -12.23 14.62 1.52
C ASN A 235 -11.33 15.31 2.56
N LEU A 236 -11.90 16.26 3.30
CA LEU A 236 -11.18 17.02 4.32
C LEU A 236 -11.32 16.36 5.69
N LEU A 237 -10.19 16.05 6.34
CA LEU A 237 -10.14 15.76 7.76
C LEU A 237 -10.06 17.09 8.51
N HIS A 238 -11.17 17.53 9.07
CA HIS A 238 -11.22 18.77 9.85
C HIS A 238 -10.45 18.63 11.16
N GLN A 239 -9.80 19.70 11.61
CA GLN A 239 -9.15 19.73 12.92
C GLN A 239 -10.17 19.56 14.04
N ASN A 240 -11.21 20.40 14.05
CA ASN A 240 -12.37 20.25 14.93
C ASN A 240 -13.56 19.73 14.09
N PRO A 241 -14.31 18.73 14.56
CA PRO A 241 -14.31 18.19 15.91
C PRO A 241 -13.33 17.00 16.14
N THR A 242 -12.48 16.64 15.18
CA THR A 242 -11.61 15.45 15.32
C THR A 242 -10.74 15.48 16.57
N LEU A 243 -10.08 16.61 16.87
CA LEU A 243 -9.24 16.76 18.06
C LEU A 243 -10.05 16.92 19.36
N THR A 244 -11.34 17.31 19.28
CA THR A 244 -12.21 17.41 20.46
C THR A 244 -12.85 16.07 20.81
N ASP A 245 -13.12 15.24 19.80
CA ASP A 245 -13.96 14.05 19.93
C ASP A 245 -13.13 12.75 19.94
N MET A 246 -11.89 12.79 19.45
CA MET A 246 -11.04 11.62 19.28
C MET A 246 -9.67 11.81 19.93
N THR A 247 -8.98 10.70 20.22
CA THR A 247 -7.60 10.71 20.73
C THR A 247 -6.65 10.02 19.73
N PRO A 248 -5.33 10.28 19.79
CA PRO A 248 -4.37 9.70 18.85
C PRO A 248 -4.37 8.16 18.79
N HIS A 249 -4.80 7.50 19.87
CA HIS A 249 -4.75 6.05 20.04
C HIS A 249 -6.14 5.38 19.90
N ASP A 250 -7.19 6.15 19.61
CA ASP A 250 -8.56 5.63 19.52
C ASP A 250 -8.86 5.00 18.14
N LEU A 251 -9.68 3.97 18.14
CA LEU A 251 -10.15 3.26 16.94
C LEU A 251 -11.04 4.15 16.05
N ASN A 252 -11.70 5.16 16.61
CA ASN A 252 -12.50 6.12 15.83
C ASN A 252 -11.63 6.92 14.85
N LEU A 253 -10.47 7.42 15.31
CA LEU A 253 -9.50 8.11 14.46
C LEU A 253 -9.01 7.17 13.35
N VAL A 254 -8.63 5.94 13.71
CA VAL A 254 -8.19 4.92 12.75
C VAL A 254 -9.26 4.69 11.68
N GLY A 255 -10.51 4.52 12.08
CA GLY A 255 -11.64 4.32 11.17
C GLY A 255 -11.86 5.50 10.23
N GLU A 256 -11.77 6.73 10.74
CA GLU A 256 -11.97 7.96 9.96
C GLU A 256 -10.84 8.19 8.96
N VAL A 257 -9.58 8.06 9.39
CA VAL A 257 -8.42 8.16 8.50
C VAL A 257 -8.48 7.08 7.41
N GLU A 258 -8.79 5.83 7.77
CA GLU A 258 -8.93 4.77 6.78
C GLU A 258 -10.07 5.02 5.80
N ARG A 259 -11.20 5.57 6.25
CA ARG A 259 -12.31 5.97 5.38
C ARG A 259 -11.85 6.97 4.33
N LEU A 260 -11.02 7.95 4.71
CA LEU A 260 -10.44 8.93 3.78
C LEU A 260 -9.48 8.26 2.78
N LEU A 261 -8.61 7.38 3.27
CA LEU A 261 -7.65 6.64 2.43
C LEU A 261 -8.32 5.68 1.44
N ARG A 262 -9.59 5.30 1.62
CA ARG A 262 -10.34 4.48 0.64
C ARG A 262 -10.46 5.17 -0.72
N GLY A 263 -10.46 6.50 -0.75
CA GLY A 263 -10.49 7.28 -1.99
C GLY A 263 -9.23 7.12 -2.85
N ILE A 264 -8.15 6.56 -2.28
CA ILE A 264 -6.91 6.29 -3.01
C ILE A 264 -6.98 4.90 -3.63
N THR A 265 -7.16 4.86 -4.95
CA THR A 265 -7.31 3.61 -5.72
C THR A 265 -6.00 3.08 -6.29
N ASP A 266 -4.93 3.89 -6.32
CA ASP A 266 -3.61 3.42 -6.74
C ASP A 266 -2.82 2.91 -5.52
N PRO A 267 -2.50 1.61 -5.43
CA PRO A 267 -1.75 1.05 -4.30
C PRO A 267 -0.37 1.69 -4.11
N ALA A 268 0.35 1.96 -5.20
CA ALA A 268 1.68 2.57 -5.10
C ALA A 268 1.56 4.02 -4.59
N TYR A 269 0.54 4.75 -5.03
CA TYR A 269 0.27 6.09 -4.53
C TYR A 269 -0.18 6.07 -3.06
N ARG A 270 -1.00 5.10 -2.64
CA ARG A 270 -1.40 4.96 -1.24
C ARG A 270 -0.18 4.81 -0.34
N SER A 271 0.82 4.02 -0.74
CA SER A 271 2.09 3.92 0.01
C SER A 271 2.90 5.21 -0.02
N LEU A 272 2.94 5.94 -1.14
CA LEU A 272 3.57 7.27 -1.21
C LEU A 272 2.85 8.30 -0.32
N PHE A 273 1.52 8.22 -0.22
CA PHE A 273 0.73 9.04 0.69
C PHE A 273 1.14 8.78 2.15
N VAL A 274 1.22 7.51 2.54
CA VAL A 274 1.68 7.11 3.87
C VAL A 274 3.11 7.62 4.12
N GLU A 275 4.03 7.44 3.17
CA GLU A 275 5.40 7.96 3.26
C GLU A 275 5.42 9.48 3.44
N THR A 276 4.58 10.21 2.71
CA THR A 276 4.49 11.68 2.78
C THR A 276 3.98 12.14 4.14
N VAL A 277 2.95 11.51 4.68
CA VAL A 277 2.44 11.79 6.03
C VAL A 277 3.55 11.58 7.06
N MET A 278 4.29 10.46 7.00
CA MET A 278 5.40 10.22 7.92
C MET A 278 6.49 11.28 7.80
N VAL A 279 6.82 11.72 6.58
CA VAL A 279 7.80 12.79 6.36
C VAL A 279 7.34 14.12 6.96
N ILE A 280 6.07 14.50 6.74
CA ILE A 280 5.51 15.73 7.31
C ILE A 280 5.53 15.67 8.84
N ALA A 281 5.10 14.55 9.43
CA ALA A 281 5.10 14.35 10.87
C ALA A 281 6.51 14.51 11.47
N VAL A 282 7.53 13.86 10.88
CA VAL A 282 8.92 14.00 11.34
C VAL A 282 9.43 15.44 11.23
N ILE A 283 9.00 16.20 10.21
CA ILE A 283 9.35 17.62 10.07
C ILE A 283 8.72 18.44 11.21
N LEU A 284 7.43 18.25 11.49
CA LEU A 284 6.72 18.96 12.56
C LEU A 284 7.20 18.59 13.98
N GLU A 285 7.55 17.31 14.20
CA GLU A 285 8.13 16.83 15.46
C GLU A 285 9.47 17.49 15.75
N ARG A 286 10.28 17.72 14.71
CA ARG A 286 11.59 18.38 14.81
C ARG A 286 11.52 19.90 14.88
N ASN A 287 10.42 20.50 14.45
CA ASN A 287 10.23 21.96 14.41
C ASN A 287 8.87 22.29 15.03
N GLN A 288 8.85 22.36 16.36
CA GLN A 288 7.60 22.48 17.11
C GLN A 288 6.89 23.83 16.94
N GLU A 289 7.62 24.83 16.46
CA GLU A 289 7.15 26.17 16.11
C GLU A 289 6.40 26.22 14.77
N LEU A 290 6.52 25.20 13.92
CA LEU A 290 5.89 25.21 12.59
C LEU A 290 4.44 24.75 12.67
N SER A 291 3.56 25.48 11.98
CA SER A 291 2.17 25.09 11.74
C SER A 291 1.77 25.45 10.33
N PHE A 292 0.87 24.68 9.74
CA PHE A 292 0.25 25.01 8.47
C PHE A 292 -0.77 26.15 8.67
N THR A 293 -0.80 27.08 7.74
CA THR A 293 -1.77 28.20 7.75
C THR A 293 -2.98 27.92 6.87
N GLU A 294 -2.80 27.09 5.85
CA GLU A 294 -3.81 26.67 4.88
C GLU A 294 -4.09 25.17 5.03
N VAL A 295 -5.08 24.68 4.29
CA VAL A 295 -5.39 23.25 4.21
C VAL A 295 -4.17 22.46 3.73
N VAL A 296 -3.85 21.37 4.42
CA VAL A 296 -2.73 20.49 4.03
C VAL A 296 -3.17 19.53 2.93
N ASP A 297 -2.98 19.92 1.67
CA ASP A 297 -3.19 19.02 0.52
C ASP A 297 -1.96 18.12 0.31
N VAL A 298 -2.02 16.90 0.86
CA VAL A 298 -0.94 15.90 0.72
C VAL A 298 -0.74 15.49 -0.74
N ARG A 299 -1.78 15.57 -1.60
CA ARG A 299 -1.62 15.29 -3.03
C ARG A 299 -0.75 16.35 -3.70
N LEU A 300 -0.91 17.62 -3.34
CA LEU A 300 -0.06 18.68 -3.88
C LEU A 300 1.42 18.49 -3.49
N VAL A 301 1.70 18.06 -2.26
CA VAL A 301 3.06 17.72 -1.82
C VAL A 301 3.67 16.63 -2.69
N ILE A 302 2.95 15.53 -2.92
CA ILE A 302 3.44 14.42 -3.75
C ILE A 302 3.62 14.86 -5.21
N GLN A 303 2.68 15.63 -5.77
CA GLN A 303 2.79 16.15 -7.13
C GLN A 303 4.01 17.07 -7.31
N ASN A 304 4.26 17.97 -6.36
CA ASN A 304 5.42 18.85 -6.39
C ASN A 304 6.74 18.07 -6.25
N ALA A 305 6.76 17.04 -5.40
CA ALA A 305 7.90 16.14 -5.28
C ALA A 305 8.18 15.37 -6.58
N ILE A 306 7.15 14.85 -7.26
CA ILE A 306 7.28 14.17 -8.55
C ILE A 306 7.78 15.14 -9.63
N LYS A 307 7.26 16.38 -9.67
CA LYS A 307 7.72 17.42 -10.61
C LYS A 307 9.19 17.74 -10.40
N ASP A 308 9.62 17.96 -9.16
CA ASP A 308 11.02 18.24 -8.83
C ASP A 308 11.93 17.04 -9.13
N PHE A 309 11.46 15.81 -8.88
CA PHE A 309 12.14 14.59 -9.28
C PHE A 309 12.31 14.51 -10.80
N ALA A 310 11.26 14.81 -11.57
CA ALA A 310 11.29 14.79 -13.02
C ALA A 310 12.32 15.77 -13.59
N ILE A 311 12.35 17.00 -13.05
CA ILE A 311 13.34 18.03 -13.42
C ILE A 311 14.76 17.54 -13.10
N THR A 312 14.98 17.03 -11.89
CA THR A 312 16.29 16.55 -11.42
C THR A 312 16.82 15.41 -12.30
N HIS A 313 15.93 14.52 -12.75
CA HIS A 313 16.27 13.35 -13.57
C HIS A 313 16.08 13.57 -15.07
N ARG A 314 15.78 14.80 -15.51
CA ARG A 314 15.55 15.17 -16.92
C ARG A 314 14.52 14.29 -17.63
N ILE A 315 13.43 13.98 -16.94
CA ILE A 315 12.28 13.27 -17.50
C ILE A 315 11.41 14.32 -18.21
N ALA A 316 11.12 14.12 -19.50
CA ALA A 316 10.35 15.09 -20.29
C ALA A 316 8.92 15.27 -19.72
N SER A 317 8.41 16.50 -19.75
CA SER A 317 6.98 16.76 -19.59
C SER A 317 6.28 16.57 -20.94
N ASP A 318 5.10 15.94 -20.94
CA ASP A 318 4.30 15.75 -22.16
C ASP A 318 3.78 17.07 -22.75
N GLU A 319 4.00 18.22 -22.08
CA GLU A 319 3.59 19.56 -22.50
C GLU A 319 4.27 20.05 -23.81
N ALA A 320 5.33 19.38 -24.29
CA ALA A 320 6.01 19.73 -25.54
C ALA A 320 5.37 19.17 -26.83
N LYS A 321 4.17 18.59 -26.76
CA LYS A 321 3.46 18.00 -27.92
C LYS A 321 2.16 18.71 -28.32
N ASP A 322 2.11 20.03 -28.19
CA ASP A 322 1.10 20.84 -28.86
C ASP A 322 1.47 21.05 -30.34
N THR A 323 1.45 19.96 -31.13
CA THR A 323 1.06 20.02 -32.55
C THR A 323 0.81 18.61 -33.08
N LYS A 324 -0.46 18.38 -33.47
CA LYS A 324 -1.06 17.22 -34.18
C LYS A 324 -1.57 16.08 -33.29
N LEU A 325 -2.91 15.92 -33.31
CA LEU A 325 -3.72 14.74 -32.94
C LEU A 325 -2.92 13.57 -32.34
N ALA A 326 -2.55 13.68 -31.07
CA ALA A 326 -1.97 12.58 -30.33
C ALA A 326 -3.07 11.87 -29.54
N VAL A 327 -3.40 10.64 -29.95
CA VAL A 327 -4.20 9.71 -29.15
C VAL A 327 -3.52 9.57 -27.78
N PRO A 328 -4.23 9.70 -26.64
CA PRO A 328 -3.62 9.57 -25.33
C PRO A 328 -2.97 8.19 -25.21
N LYS A 329 -1.64 8.16 -25.06
CA LYS A 329 -0.91 6.92 -24.80
C LYS A 329 -1.40 6.37 -23.45
N LYS A 330 -2.18 5.29 -23.48
CA LYS A 330 -2.63 4.61 -22.25
C LYS A 330 -1.41 4.30 -21.38
N PRO A 331 -1.46 4.51 -20.06
CA PRO A 331 -0.35 4.20 -19.17
C PRO A 331 -0.04 2.70 -19.23
N SER A 332 1.08 2.32 -19.84
CA SER A 332 1.45 0.92 -20.13
C SER A 332 1.70 0.03 -18.90
N ARG A 333 1.55 0.59 -17.70
CA ARG A 333 1.85 -0.07 -16.42
C ARG A 333 0.67 -0.22 -15.47
N ARG A 334 -0.50 0.35 -15.79
CA ARG A 334 -1.68 0.28 -14.91
C ARG A 334 -2.38 -1.08 -15.06
N ARG A 335 -2.69 -1.73 -13.93
CA ARG A 335 -3.50 -2.95 -13.90
C ARG A 335 -4.96 -2.61 -14.24
N LEU A 336 -5.56 -3.36 -15.16
CA LEU A 336 -6.95 -3.14 -15.62
C LEU A 336 -7.99 -3.38 -14.51
N SER A 337 -7.72 -4.25 -13.53
CA SER A 337 -8.61 -4.48 -12.38
C SER A 337 -8.62 -3.32 -11.38
N TRP A 338 -7.63 -2.42 -11.41
CA TRP A 338 -7.61 -1.25 -10.54
C TRP A 338 -8.49 -0.13 -11.13
N PRO A 339 -9.23 0.63 -10.31
CA PRO A 339 -10.05 1.75 -10.77
C PRO A 339 -9.27 2.78 -11.59
N GLU A 340 -9.97 3.55 -12.41
CA GLU A 340 -9.37 4.67 -13.14
C GLU A 340 -8.86 5.71 -12.15
N ASN A 341 -7.54 5.98 -12.22
CA ASN A 341 -6.90 6.93 -11.35
C ASN A 341 -7.46 8.33 -11.61
N VAL A 342 -8.06 8.92 -10.59
CA VAL A 342 -8.37 10.35 -10.56
C VAL A 342 -7.02 11.09 -10.54
N ALA A 343 -6.55 11.49 -11.73
CA ALA A 343 -5.42 12.38 -12.02
C ALA A 343 -4.44 12.63 -10.85
N VAL A 344 -3.71 11.57 -10.47
CA VAL A 344 -2.65 11.67 -9.45
C VAL A 344 -1.50 12.55 -9.96
N THR A 345 -1.23 12.50 -11.26
CA THR A 345 -0.20 13.27 -11.96
C THR A 345 -0.47 13.26 -13.46
N ASP A 346 -0.07 14.32 -14.14
CA ASP A 346 -0.13 14.41 -15.60
C ASP A 346 1.08 13.72 -16.28
N ASN A 347 2.15 13.45 -15.52
CA ASN A 347 3.37 12.80 -16.03
C ASN A 347 3.52 11.39 -15.45
N TRP A 348 2.90 10.41 -16.10
CA TRP A 348 2.90 9.01 -15.65
C TRP A 348 4.29 8.36 -15.67
N GLU A 349 5.17 8.78 -16.58
CA GLU A 349 6.54 8.28 -16.62
C GLU A 349 7.31 8.73 -15.38
N ALA A 350 7.24 10.01 -15.04
CA ALA A 350 7.85 10.55 -13.83
C ALA A 350 7.30 9.88 -12.58
N TYR A 351 5.98 9.72 -12.49
CA TYR A 351 5.35 9.00 -11.39
C TYR A 351 5.83 7.56 -11.26
N SER A 352 5.88 6.81 -12.37
CA SER A 352 6.32 5.42 -12.31
C SER A 352 7.77 5.31 -11.86
N ARG A 353 8.67 6.18 -12.34
CA ARG A 353 10.07 6.19 -11.89
C ARG A 353 10.20 6.63 -10.43
N PHE A 354 9.44 7.63 -10.00
CA PHE A 354 9.39 8.07 -8.61
C PHE A 354 8.91 6.96 -7.67
N ALA A 355 7.81 6.29 -8.02
CA ALA A 355 7.26 5.16 -7.28
C ALA A 355 8.20 3.93 -7.27
N SER A 356 9.09 3.78 -8.26
CA SER A 356 10.15 2.76 -8.25
C SER A 356 11.41 3.17 -7.47
N THR A 357 11.52 4.41 -7.00
CA THR A 357 12.71 4.90 -6.30
C THR A 357 12.60 4.63 -4.79
N PRO A 358 13.65 4.09 -4.12
CA PRO A 358 13.63 3.86 -2.67
C PRO A 358 13.39 5.13 -1.84
N ALA A 359 12.83 4.93 -0.64
CA ALA A 359 12.66 5.95 0.39
C ALA A 359 13.98 6.31 1.10
N ASN A 360 14.91 6.91 0.35
CA ASN A 360 16.23 7.32 0.84
C ASN A 360 16.32 8.85 0.99
N ILE A 361 17.12 9.29 1.97
CA ILE A 361 17.40 10.71 2.23
C ILE A 361 18.29 11.31 1.11
N ARG A 362 19.10 10.51 0.43
CA ARG A 362 19.94 10.96 -0.70
C ARG A 362 19.30 10.55 -2.02
N LEU A 363 18.74 11.53 -2.75
CA LEU A 363 18.10 11.34 -4.07
C LEU A 363 16.98 10.27 -4.10
N GLY A 364 16.45 9.88 -2.94
CA GLY A 364 15.28 9.02 -2.84
C GLY A 364 14.00 9.81 -2.68
N THR A 365 12.85 9.13 -2.70
CA THR A 365 11.53 9.78 -2.62
C THR A 365 11.38 10.65 -1.38
N THR A 366 11.89 10.20 -0.23
CA THR A 366 11.86 10.94 1.04
C THR A 366 12.48 12.33 0.93
N SER A 367 13.55 12.50 0.15
CA SER A 367 14.21 13.80 -0.04
C SER A 367 13.35 14.81 -0.80
N PHE A 368 12.69 14.36 -1.87
CA PHE A 368 11.80 15.19 -2.67
C PHE A 368 10.50 15.49 -1.92
N LEU A 369 9.95 14.50 -1.20
CA LEU A 369 8.80 14.70 -0.33
C LEU A 369 9.11 15.71 0.78
N ALA A 370 10.26 15.59 1.45
CA ALA A 370 10.65 16.54 2.49
C ALA A 370 10.81 17.96 1.96
N LYS A 371 11.45 18.13 0.80
CA LYS A 371 11.59 19.44 0.14
C LYS A 371 10.22 20.04 -0.20
N ALA A 372 9.31 19.25 -0.76
CA ALA A 372 7.96 19.70 -1.09
C ALA A 372 7.13 20.05 0.16
N SER A 373 7.25 19.26 1.24
CA SER A 373 6.59 19.53 2.52
C SER A 373 7.09 20.82 3.17
N ILE A 374 8.40 21.06 3.18
CA ILE A 374 8.99 22.29 3.70
C ILE A 374 8.54 23.50 2.87
N ALA A 375 8.51 23.38 1.54
CA ALA A 375 8.00 24.45 0.69
C ALA A 375 6.54 24.79 1.03
N LEU A 376 5.68 23.78 1.24
CA LEU A 376 4.29 24.00 1.64
C LEU A 376 4.18 24.69 3.01
N LEU A 377 5.00 24.28 3.99
CA LEU A 377 5.04 24.91 5.32
C LEU A 377 5.48 26.38 5.25
N LEU A 378 6.50 26.69 4.43
CA LEU A 378 7.08 28.03 4.32
C LEU A 378 6.29 28.98 3.41
N HIS A 379 5.42 28.47 2.54
CA HIS A 379 4.50 29.30 1.76
C HIS A 379 3.37 29.89 2.63
N GLY A 380 3.15 29.34 3.83
CA GLY A 380 2.32 29.94 4.87
C GLY A 380 3.04 31.05 5.64
N THR A 381 2.31 32.03 6.18
CA THR A 381 2.90 32.97 7.13
C THR A 381 3.40 32.20 8.35
N ILE A 382 4.71 32.20 8.60
CA ILE A 382 5.30 31.57 9.79
C ILE A 382 4.68 32.24 11.03
N ASN A 383 3.85 31.49 11.77
CA ASN A 383 3.25 32.01 12.99
C ASN A 383 4.30 32.00 14.11
N LEU A 384 4.97 33.13 14.31
CA LEU A 384 5.97 33.32 15.36
C LEU A 384 5.34 33.74 16.70
N SER A 385 4.02 33.60 16.89
CA SER A 385 3.33 34.03 18.11
C SER A 385 3.89 33.40 19.39
N ASP A 386 4.46 32.20 19.26
CA ASP A 386 4.93 31.39 20.39
C ASP A 386 6.46 31.41 20.54
N VAL A 387 7.18 32.12 19.67
CA VAL A 387 8.64 32.30 19.78
C VAL A 387 8.90 33.43 20.78
N SER A 388 9.13 33.08 22.04
CA SER A 388 9.61 34.05 23.03
C SER A 388 10.98 34.59 22.58
N LYS A 389 11.18 35.91 22.71
CA LYS A 389 12.45 36.58 22.37
C LYS A 389 13.67 36.04 23.15
N GLU A 390 13.44 35.21 24.16
CA GLU A 390 14.47 34.62 25.01
C GLU A 390 15.17 33.43 24.34
N ALA A 391 14.54 32.77 23.35
CA ALA A 391 15.14 31.66 22.60
C ALA A 391 16.26 32.10 21.64
N CYS A 392 16.33 33.38 21.29
CA CYS A 392 17.36 33.94 20.39
C CYS A 392 18.55 34.58 21.13
N CYS A 393 18.55 34.58 22.46
CA CYS A 393 19.67 35.07 23.26
C CYS A 393 20.51 33.88 23.74
N VAL A 394 21.45 33.43 22.90
CA VAL A 394 22.58 32.64 23.41
C VAL A 394 23.35 33.55 24.37
N SER A 395 23.25 33.25 25.67
CA SER A 395 24.10 33.82 26.73
C SER A 395 25.18 32.81 27.07
#